data_AF-A0A9W6C1S6-F1
#
_entry.id   AF-A0A9W6C1S6-F1
#
_cell.length_a   1.000
_cell.length_b   1.000
_cell.length_c   1.000
_cell.angle_alpha   90.00
_cell.angle_beta   90.00
_cell.angle_gamma   90.00
#
_symmetry.space_group_name_H-M   'P 1'
#
loop_
_entity.id
_entity.type
_entity.pdbx_description
1 polymer ?
#
loop_
_entity_poly.entity_id
_entity_poly.type
_entity_poly.pdbx_seq_one_letter_code
_entity_poly.pdbx_strand_id
1 'polypeptide(L)'
;MSNDLLTELQRHLRDVNDQFAVVIEQLVHIAPPVPVDGDNGQLVAEAPSAVSQAELQAKALELSKGLSQRFKDITAVINKLPDVCEPPEKQDARISALLQEHHALRKELGTVMQEAERKLEEIHGCYEAISQHALRQAGKMVPSNNA
;
A
#
# COMPACT_ATOMS: atom_id res chain seq x y z
N MET A 1 2.16 5.33 0.76
CA MET A 1 2.78 4.00 0.84
C MET A 1 2.42 3.26 -0.43
N SER A 2 3.40 2.94 -1.27
CA SER A 2 3.17 2.12 -2.47
C SER A 2 2.96 0.69 -2.01
N ASN A 3 1.70 0.21 -1.96
CA ASN A 3 1.45 -1.21 -1.75
C ASN A 3 1.97 -1.94 -2.97
N ASP A 4 2.91 -2.87 -2.76
CA ASP A 4 3.36 -3.77 -3.81
C ASP A 4 2.25 -4.77 -4.12
N LEU A 5 1.35 -4.36 -5.02
CA LEU A 5 0.18 -5.12 -5.44
C LEU A 5 0.55 -6.46 -6.06
N LEU A 6 1.75 -6.58 -6.66
CA LEU A 6 2.23 -7.85 -7.23
C LEU A 6 2.59 -8.83 -6.12
N THR A 7 3.30 -8.37 -5.09
CA THR A 7 3.60 -9.20 -3.92
C THR A 7 2.32 -9.59 -3.16
N GLU A 8 1.36 -8.68 -3.04
CA GLU A 8 0.05 -8.96 -2.45
C GLU A 8 -0.72 -10.02 -3.25
N LEU A 9 -0.75 -9.91 -4.59
CA LEU A 9 -1.37 -10.89 -5.47
C LEU A 9 -0.70 -12.27 -5.37
N GLN A 10 0.64 -12.31 -5.37
CA GLN A 10 1.40 -13.55 -5.20
C GLN A 10 1.08 -14.25 -3.87
N ARG A 11 0.93 -13.48 -2.80
CA ARG A 11 0.51 -14.00 -1.50
C ARG A 11 -0.90 -14.58 -1.57
N HIS A 12 -1.86 -13.85 -2.13
CA HIS A 12 -3.24 -14.36 -2.27
C HIS A 12 -3.32 -15.65 -3.09
N LEU A 13 -2.53 -15.76 -4.17
CA LEU A 13 -2.48 -16.98 -4.98
C LEU A 13 -1.90 -18.17 -4.19
N ARG A 14 -0.87 -17.94 -3.38
CA ARG A 14 -0.31 -18.98 -2.50
C ARG A 14 -1.33 -19.41 -1.45
N ASP A 15 -1.96 -18.46 -0.78
CA ASP A 15 -2.98 -18.74 0.25
C ASP A 15 -4.16 -19.53 -0.32
N VAL A 16 -4.58 -19.25 -1.56
CA VAL A 16 -5.62 -20.03 -2.26
C VAL A 16 -5.16 -21.45 -2.55
N ASN A 17 -3.92 -21.64 -3.01
CA ASN A 17 -3.38 -22.97 -3.28
C ASN A 17 -3.30 -23.83 -2.00
N ASP A 18 -2.82 -23.24 -0.91
CA ASP A 18 -2.76 -23.91 0.39
C ASP A 18 -4.18 -24.25 0.90
N GLN A 19 -5.13 -23.33 0.72
CA GLN A 19 -6.52 -23.56 1.08
C GLN A 19 -7.17 -24.66 0.24
N PHE A 20 -6.86 -24.77 -1.05
CA PHE A 20 -7.32 -25.88 -1.89
C PHE A 20 -6.82 -27.24 -1.39
N ALA A 21 -5.54 -27.34 -1.03
CA ALA A 21 -4.97 -28.56 -0.47
C ALA A 21 -5.69 -28.98 0.82
N VAL A 22 -5.89 -28.03 1.74
CA VAL A 22 -6.61 -28.27 3.01
C VAL A 22 -8.08 -28.67 2.77
N VAL A 23 -8.77 -28.03 1.82
CA VAL A 23 -10.16 -28.36 1.48
C VAL A 23 -10.26 -29.79 0.96
N ILE A 24 -9.38 -30.19 0.06
CA ILE A 24 -9.36 -31.55 -0.50
C ILE A 24 -9.05 -32.57 0.59
N GLU A 25 -8.02 -32.32 1.41
CA GLU A 25 -7.64 -33.20 2.52
C GLU A 25 -8.80 -33.39 3.51
N GLN A 26 -9.46 -32.30 3.91
CA GLN A 26 -10.61 -32.37 4.81
C GLN A 26 -11.78 -33.12 4.18
N LEU A 27 -12.08 -32.90 2.90
CA LEU A 27 -13.18 -33.61 2.23
C LEU A 27 -12.88 -35.11 2.09
N VAL A 28 -11.66 -35.50 1.74
CA VAL A 28 -11.24 -36.92 1.64
C VAL A 28 -11.32 -37.63 2.99
N HIS A 29 -10.96 -36.96 4.09
CA HIS A 29 -11.06 -37.56 5.42
C HIS A 29 -12.49 -37.69 5.95
N ILE A 30 -13.36 -36.76 5.57
CA ILE A 30 -14.73 -36.68 6.09
C ILE A 30 -15.67 -37.55 5.26
N ALA A 31 -15.51 -37.52 3.94
CA ALA A 31 -16.29 -38.27 2.97
C ALA A 31 -15.36 -38.77 1.85
N PRO A 32 -14.66 -39.90 2.07
CA PRO A 32 -13.79 -40.47 1.05
C PRO A 32 -14.58 -40.77 -0.22
N PRO A 33 -14.00 -40.53 -1.42
CA PRO A 33 -14.69 -40.80 -2.68
C PRO A 33 -15.11 -42.27 -2.74
N VAL A 34 -16.38 -42.50 -3.06
CA VAL A 34 -16.95 -43.85 -3.11
C VAL A 34 -16.42 -44.57 -4.36
N PRO A 35 -15.81 -45.76 -4.23
CA PRO A 35 -15.38 -46.55 -5.38
C PRO A 35 -16.59 -46.95 -6.24
N VAL A 36 -16.50 -46.69 -7.53
CA VAL A 36 -17.49 -47.13 -8.54
C VAL A 36 -16.87 -48.24 -9.37
N ASP A 37 -17.63 -49.32 -9.60
CA ASP A 37 -17.22 -50.42 -10.48
C ASP A 37 -17.20 -49.92 -11.93
N GLY A 38 -16.05 -50.10 -12.59
CA GLY A 38 -15.71 -49.49 -13.87
C GLY A 38 -16.59 -49.88 -15.07
N ASP A 39 -17.41 -50.93 -14.95
CA ASP A 39 -18.26 -51.42 -16.04
C ASP A 39 -19.74 -51.05 -15.92
N ASN A 40 -20.25 -50.72 -14.70
CA ASN A 40 -21.69 -50.51 -14.48
C ASN A 40 -22.03 -49.24 -13.66
N GLY A 41 -21.03 -48.48 -13.20
CA GLY A 41 -21.26 -47.30 -12.35
C GLY A 41 -21.91 -47.63 -11.00
N GLN A 42 -21.89 -48.90 -10.61
CA GLN A 42 -22.49 -49.40 -9.36
C GLN A 42 -21.49 -49.18 -8.23
N LEU A 43 -21.95 -48.59 -7.12
CA LEU A 43 -21.11 -48.30 -5.95
C LEU A 43 -20.67 -49.62 -5.30
N VAL A 44 -19.35 -49.82 -5.17
CA VAL A 44 -18.76 -51.12 -4.76
C VAL A 44 -18.84 -51.32 -3.25
N ALA A 45 -18.71 -50.23 -2.48
CA ALA A 45 -18.97 -50.18 -1.05
C ALA A 45 -19.00 -48.71 -0.59
N GLU A 46 -20.04 -48.31 0.13
CA GLU A 46 -20.06 -47.02 0.82
C GLU A 46 -19.17 -47.14 2.07
N ALA A 47 -17.97 -46.57 2.01
CA ALA A 47 -17.14 -46.45 3.21
C ALA A 47 -17.93 -45.63 4.26
N PRO A 48 -17.93 -46.01 5.55
CA PRO A 48 -18.69 -45.29 6.56
C PRO A 48 -18.18 -43.85 6.65
N SER A 49 -19.04 -42.90 6.29
CA SER A 49 -18.79 -41.47 6.49
C SER A 49 -18.63 -41.20 7.98
N ALA A 50 -17.61 -40.42 8.35
CA ALA A 50 -17.35 -40.06 9.75
C ALA A 50 -18.40 -39.09 10.32
N VAL A 51 -19.22 -38.49 9.46
CA VAL A 51 -20.24 -37.47 9.79
C VAL A 51 -21.50 -37.68 8.96
N SER A 52 -22.58 -37.04 9.40
CA SER A 52 -23.84 -37.01 8.66
C SER A 52 -23.73 -36.24 7.33
N GLN A 53 -24.61 -36.56 6.38
CA GLN A 53 -24.68 -35.86 5.10
C GLN A 53 -24.97 -34.36 5.25
N ALA A 54 -25.76 -33.98 6.27
CA ALA A 54 -26.06 -32.59 6.56
C ALA A 54 -24.82 -31.82 7.05
N GLU A 55 -24.00 -32.43 7.91
CA GLU A 55 -22.73 -31.86 8.37
C GLU A 55 -21.71 -31.74 7.23
N LEU A 56 -21.64 -32.76 6.36
CA LEU A 56 -20.80 -32.72 5.16
C LEU A 56 -21.22 -31.57 4.23
N GLN A 57 -22.51 -31.40 3.98
CA GLN A 57 -23.03 -30.35 3.12
C GLN A 57 -22.80 -28.95 3.72
N ALA A 58 -22.99 -28.79 5.04
CA ALA A 58 -22.71 -27.55 5.74
C ALA A 58 -21.22 -27.18 5.63
N LYS A 59 -20.32 -28.14 5.83
CA LYS A 59 -18.87 -27.93 5.74
C LYS A 59 -18.41 -27.65 4.30
N ALA A 60 -18.94 -28.34 3.31
CA ALA A 60 -18.67 -28.05 1.89
C ALA A 60 -19.13 -26.62 1.52
N LEU A 61 -20.28 -26.18 2.04
CA LEU A 61 -20.77 -24.81 1.85
C LEU A 61 -19.84 -23.77 2.50
N GLU A 62 -19.36 -24.04 3.72
CA GLU A 62 -18.41 -23.16 4.41
C GLU A 62 -17.10 -23.02 3.63
N LEU A 63 -16.51 -24.15 3.23
CA LEU A 63 -15.26 -24.20 2.49
C LEU A 63 -15.38 -23.52 1.12
N SER A 64 -16.47 -23.75 0.39
CA SER A 64 -16.73 -23.09 -0.90
C SER A 64 -16.95 -21.58 -0.76
N LYS A 65 -17.60 -21.12 0.32
CA LYS A 65 -17.74 -19.69 0.61
C LYS A 65 -16.38 -19.04 0.90
N GLY A 66 -15.52 -19.73 1.65
CA GLY A 66 -14.15 -19.28 1.91
C GLY A 66 -13.33 -19.10 0.62
N LEU A 67 -13.31 -20.12 -0.24
CA LEU A 67 -12.66 -20.07 -1.56
C LEU A 67 -13.23 -18.95 -2.44
N SER A 68 -14.56 -18.83 -2.51
CA SER A 68 -15.24 -17.79 -3.30
C SER A 68 -14.86 -16.38 -2.84
N GLN A 69 -14.69 -16.17 -1.53
CA GLN A 69 -14.24 -14.88 -1.00
C GLN A 69 -12.80 -14.58 -1.42
N ARG A 70 -11.90 -15.56 -1.38
CA ARG A 70 -10.51 -15.37 -1.83
C ARG A 70 -10.40 -15.00 -3.31
N PHE A 71 -11.20 -15.62 -4.17
CA PHE A 71 -11.24 -15.23 -5.58
C PHE A 71 -11.73 -13.79 -5.80
N LYS A 72 -12.66 -13.32 -4.97
CA LYS A 72 -13.07 -11.90 -4.97
C LYS A 72 -11.92 -10.99 -4.54
N ASP A 73 -11.19 -11.36 -3.50
CA ASP A 73 -10.04 -10.59 -3.01
C ASP A 73 -8.95 -10.50 -4.11
N ILE A 74 -8.63 -11.62 -4.77
CA ILE A 74 -7.71 -11.66 -5.93
C ILE A 74 -8.19 -10.74 -7.05
N THR A 75 -9.47 -10.82 -7.41
CA THR A 75 -10.05 -9.98 -8.47
C THR A 75 -9.95 -8.50 -8.11
N ALA A 76 -10.16 -8.15 -6.84
CA ALA A 76 -10.03 -6.79 -6.35
C ALA A 76 -8.59 -6.27 -6.43
N VAL A 77 -7.58 -7.13 -6.21
CA VAL A 77 -6.16 -6.78 -6.39
C VAL A 77 -5.83 -6.61 -7.88
N ILE A 78 -6.28 -7.53 -8.73
CA ILE A 78 -6.07 -7.46 -10.19
C ILE A 78 -6.64 -6.15 -10.75
N ASN A 79 -7.84 -5.76 -10.34
CA ASN A 79 -8.48 -4.51 -10.78
C ASN A 79 -7.75 -3.24 -10.34
N LYS A 80 -6.84 -3.33 -9.36
CA LYS A 80 -5.99 -2.22 -8.91
C LYS A 80 -4.64 -2.18 -9.61
N LEU A 81 -4.25 -3.25 -10.33
CA LEU A 81 -2.97 -3.27 -11.02
C LEU A 81 -2.95 -2.19 -12.12
N PRO A 82 -1.81 -1.49 -12.29
CA PRO A 82 -1.67 -0.54 -13.37
C PRO A 82 -1.76 -1.24 -14.73
N ASP A 83 -2.20 -0.50 -15.73
CA ASP A 83 -2.41 -1.03 -17.08
C ASP A 83 -1.08 -1.54 -17.66
N VAL A 84 -1.01 -2.85 -17.91
CA VAL A 84 0.23 -3.55 -18.31
C VAL A 84 0.59 -3.30 -19.78
N CYS A 85 -0.29 -2.62 -20.51
CA CYS A 85 -0.16 -2.40 -21.95
C CYS A 85 0.72 -1.19 -22.31
N GLU A 86 1.21 -0.41 -21.34
CA GLU A 86 2.11 0.70 -21.64
C GLU A 86 3.48 0.17 -22.06
N PRO A 87 3.92 0.41 -23.30
CA PRO A 87 5.23 -0.04 -23.77
C PRO A 87 6.35 0.62 -22.95
N PRO A 88 7.47 -0.08 -22.70
CA PRO A 88 8.56 0.41 -21.84
C PRO A 88 9.06 1.81 -22.23
N GLU A 89 9.11 2.10 -23.53
CA GLU A 89 9.58 3.40 -24.05
C GLU A 89 8.70 4.57 -23.60
N LYS A 90 7.39 4.35 -23.45
CA LYS A 90 6.46 5.37 -22.92
C LYS A 90 6.64 5.54 -21.41
N GLN A 91 6.91 4.45 -20.69
CA GLN A 91 7.21 4.52 -19.26
C GLN A 91 8.49 5.33 -19.03
N ASP A 92 9.55 5.05 -19.79
CA ASP A 92 10.83 5.76 -19.72
C ASP A 92 10.69 7.24 -20.09
N ALA A 93 9.90 7.56 -21.12
CA ALA A 93 9.62 8.93 -21.49
C ALA A 93 8.89 9.70 -20.37
N ARG A 94 7.89 9.07 -19.72
CA ARG A 94 7.18 9.65 -18.57
C ARG A 94 8.12 9.86 -17.38
N ILE A 95 8.96 8.87 -17.07
CA ILE A 95 9.95 8.97 -15.98
C ILE A 95 10.92 10.12 -16.27
N SER A 96 11.41 10.22 -17.51
CA SER A 96 12.32 11.29 -17.92
C SER A 96 11.67 12.67 -17.81
N ALA A 97 10.42 12.82 -18.22
CA ALA A 97 9.67 14.06 -18.07
C ALA A 97 9.48 14.47 -16.59
N LEU A 98 9.10 13.51 -15.74
CA LEU A 98 8.97 13.74 -14.29
C LEU A 98 10.29 14.14 -13.64
N LEU A 99 11.41 13.53 -14.04
CA LEU A 99 12.73 13.91 -13.55
C LEU A 99 13.11 15.33 -13.97
N GLN A 100 12.82 15.73 -15.21
CA GLN A 100 13.07 17.08 -15.69
C GLN A 100 12.25 18.11 -14.91
N GLU A 101 10.96 17.86 -14.71
CA GLU A 101 10.08 18.72 -13.91
C GLU A 101 10.59 18.84 -12.47
N HIS A 102 10.94 17.71 -11.85
CA HIS A 102 11.51 17.69 -10.50
C HIS A 102 12.80 18.51 -10.40
N HIS A 103 13.70 18.43 -11.39
CA HIS A 103 14.91 19.26 -11.43
C HIS A 103 14.60 20.75 -11.58
N ALA A 104 13.61 21.10 -12.42
CA ALA A 104 13.17 22.48 -12.59
C ALA A 104 12.62 23.05 -11.28
N LEU A 105 11.70 22.33 -10.62
CA LEU A 105 11.13 22.70 -9.33
C LEU A 105 12.19 22.84 -8.25
N ARG A 106 13.20 21.95 -8.22
CA ARG A 106 14.31 22.04 -7.27
C ARG A 106 15.15 23.30 -7.48
N LYS A 107 15.36 23.72 -8.73
CA LYS A 107 16.07 24.96 -9.05
C LYS A 107 15.27 26.20 -8.66
N GLU A 108 13.97 26.18 -8.92
CA GLU A 108 13.05 27.25 -8.52
C GLU A 108 13.03 27.39 -6.99
N LEU A 109 12.88 26.29 -6.26
CA LEU A 109 12.97 26.26 -4.81
C LEU A 109 14.28 26.87 -4.30
N GLY A 110 15.41 26.53 -4.91
CA GLY A 110 16.71 27.13 -4.56
C GLY A 110 16.73 28.66 -4.72
N THR A 111 16.08 29.17 -5.78
CA THR A 111 15.97 30.62 -6.02
C THR A 111 15.10 31.29 -4.96
N VAL A 112 13.95 30.68 -4.65
CA VAL A 112 13.02 31.18 -3.63
C VAL A 112 13.68 31.18 -2.24
N MET A 113 14.43 30.14 -1.90
CA MET A 113 15.17 30.06 -0.63
C MET A 113 16.22 31.15 -0.53
N GLN A 114 17.02 31.40 -1.59
CA GLN A 114 17.99 32.48 -1.60
C GLN A 114 17.34 33.86 -1.43
N GLU A 115 16.18 34.09 -2.07
CA GLU A 115 15.45 35.34 -1.89
C GLU A 115 14.92 35.49 -0.46
N ALA A 116 14.45 34.40 0.14
CA ALA A 116 13.99 34.39 1.53
C ALA A 116 15.14 34.70 2.51
N GLU A 117 16.31 34.10 2.31
CA GLU A 117 17.51 34.38 3.09
C GLU A 117 17.91 35.85 3.00
N ARG A 118 17.95 36.42 1.79
CA ARG A 118 18.25 37.85 1.60
C ARG A 118 17.26 38.76 2.33
N LYS A 119 15.96 38.47 2.24
CA LYS A 119 14.92 39.27 2.94
C LYS A 119 15.06 39.16 4.46
N LEU A 120 15.45 37.98 4.97
CA LEU A 120 15.71 37.80 6.41
C LEU A 120 16.90 38.64 6.86
N GLU A 121 17.98 38.69 6.08
CA GLU A 121 19.14 39.57 6.35
C GLU A 121 18.75 41.05 6.36
N GLU A 122 17.95 41.50 5.38
CA GLU A 122 17.44 42.87 5.32
C GLU A 122 16.62 43.23 6.57
N ILE A 123 15.71 42.34 6.98
CA ILE A 123 14.90 42.52 8.21
C ILE A 123 15.80 42.55 9.45
N HIS A 124 16.78 41.66 9.55
CA HIS A 124 17.72 41.63 10.67
C HIS A 124 18.49 42.96 10.78
N GLY A 125 19.01 43.48 9.66
CA GLY A 125 19.67 44.78 9.62
C GLY A 125 18.76 45.94 10.06
N CYS A 126 17.48 45.90 9.71
CA CYS A 126 16.49 46.89 10.17
C CYS A 126 16.30 46.82 11.70
N TYR A 127 16.15 45.62 12.26
CA TYR A 127 16.05 45.43 13.71
C TYR A 127 17.31 45.92 14.44
N GLU A 128 18.50 45.61 13.92
CA GLU A 128 19.75 46.11 14.47
C GLU A 128 19.80 47.64 14.47
N ALA A 129 19.48 48.29 13.35
CA ALA A 129 19.46 49.75 13.25
C ALA A 129 18.47 50.40 14.23
N ILE A 130 17.26 49.84 14.35
CA ILE A 130 16.25 50.32 15.31
C ILE A 130 16.74 50.14 16.74
N SER A 131 17.32 48.99 17.08
CA SER A 131 17.83 48.72 18.43
C SER A 131 18.98 49.66 18.80
N GLN A 132 19.94 49.90 17.88
CA GLN A 132 21.02 50.84 18.09
C GLN A 132 20.51 52.28 18.26
N HIS A 133 19.52 52.68 17.46
CA HIS A 133 18.89 53.98 17.60
C HIS A 133 18.19 54.13 18.96
N ALA A 134 17.43 53.12 19.39
CA ALA A 134 16.78 53.11 20.70
C ALA A 134 17.79 53.18 21.86
N LEU A 135 18.88 52.42 21.80
CA LEU A 135 19.97 52.46 22.78
C LEU A 135 20.65 53.84 22.83
N ARG A 136 20.93 54.45 21.67
CA ARG A 136 21.49 55.81 21.60
C ARG A 136 20.55 56.86 22.17
N GLN A 137 19.25 56.75 21.94
CA GLN A 137 18.26 57.65 22.55
C GLN A 137 18.17 57.47 24.06
N ALA A 138 18.15 56.22 24.56
CA ALA A 138 18.16 55.93 25.98
C ALA A 138 19.43 56.45 26.67
N GLY A 139 20.61 56.29 26.06
CA GLY A 139 21.87 56.81 26.57
C GLY A 139 21.96 58.35 26.58
N LYS A 140 21.24 59.04 25.69
CA LYS A 140 21.09 60.51 25.70
C LYS A 140 20.06 61.02 26.72
N MET A 141 19.14 60.15 27.16
CA MET A 141 18.08 60.48 28.12
C MET A 141 18.45 60.15 29.57
N VAL A 142 19.64 59.61 29.87
CA VAL A 142 20.14 59.59 31.24
C VAL A 142 20.36 61.05 31.66
N PRO A 143 19.54 61.60 32.58
CA PRO A 143 19.79 62.95 33.05
C PRO A 143 21.13 62.90 33.79
N SER A 144 22.02 63.85 33.48
CA SER A 144 23.12 64.23 34.35
C SER A 144 22.54 64.74 35.67
N ASN A 145 22.09 63.81 36.51
CA ASN A 145 21.80 64.03 37.91
C ASN A 145 23.01 63.48 38.65
N ASN A 146 24.05 64.30 38.77
CA ASN A 146 25.02 64.21 39.84
C ASN A 146 25.82 65.53 39.91
N ALA A 147 25.63 66.20 41.04
CA ALA A 147 26.43 67.25 41.67
C ALA A 147 26.55 68.61 40.97
#